data_AF-A0A9W5V561-F1
#
_entry.id   AF-A0A9W5V561-F1
#
_cell.length_a   1.000
_cell.length_b   1.000
_cell.length_c   1.000
_cell.angle_alpha   90.00
_cell.angle_beta   90.00
_cell.angle_gamma   90.00
#
_symmetry.space_group_name_H-M   'P 1'
#
loop_
_entity.id
_entity.type
_entity.pdbx_description
1 polymer ?
#
loop_
_entity_poly.entity_id
_entity_poly.type
_entity_poly.pdbx_seq_one_letter_code
_entity_poly.pdbx_strand_id
1 'polypeptide(L)'
;MNKKEARIQILDLQEQHCVGCAYRYSRDVAHCWTECEAGIKINELGVLLGGRIGTEQKKPRTTKEWNRICKNAVTLSKQGLTYVEIAKKYSVTTGNLHIQMKKRELK
;
A
#
# COMPACT_ATOMS: atom_id res chain seq x y z
N MET A 1 11.07 12.33 21.30
CA MET A 1 11.20 13.10 20.05
C MET A 1 9.83 13.64 19.65
N ASN A 2 9.71 14.93 19.38
CA ASN A 2 8.47 15.56 18.90
C ASN A 2 8.41 15.59 17.36
N LYS A 3 7.26 15.98 16.80
CA LYS A 3 7.05 16.01 15.34
C LYS A 3 7.92 17.04 14.60
N LYS A 4 8.46 18.06 15.27
CA LYS A 4 9.38 19.04 14.67
C LYS A 4 10.78 18.44 14.57
N GLU A 5 11.27 17.85 15.66
CA GLU A 5 12.55 17.15 15.71
C GLU A 5 12.62 16.00 14.69
N ALA A 6 11.56 15.20 14.59
CA ALA A 6 11.50 14.10 13.62
C ALA A 6 11.63 14.60 12.16
N ARG A 7 11.02 15.76 11.84
CA ARG A 7 11.14 16.34 10.50
C ARG A 7 12.55 16.85 10.21
N ILE A 8 13.18 17.51 11.18
CA ILE A 8 14.57 17.98 11.05
C ILE A 8 15.50 16.80 10.82
N GLN A 9 15.40 15.74 11.64
CA GLN A 9 16.23 14.54 11.47
C GLN A 9 16.02 13.85 10.12
N ILE A 10 14.79 13.81 9.59
CA ILE A 10 14.55 13.28 8.24
C ILE A 10 15.30 14.11 7.20
N LEU A 11 15.26 15.44 7.28
CA LEU A 11 15.95 16.31 6.34
C LEU A 11 17.47 16.12 6.42
N ASP A 12 18.02 16.09 7.63
CA ASP A 12 19.46 15.88 7.86
C ASP A 12 19.92 14.53 7.28
N LEU A 13 19.18 13.45 7.55
CA LEU A 13 19.48 12.12 7.02
C LEU A 13 19.41 12.09 5.48
N GLN A 14 18.42 12.78 4.90
CA GLN A 14 18.29 12.87 3.44
C GLN A 14 19.41 13.67 2.80
N GLU A 15 19.87 14.74 3.43
CA GLU A 15 20.99 15.54 2.96
C GLU A 15 22.30 14.75 3.04
N GLN A 16 22.58 14.11 4.18
CA GLN A 16 23.82 13.38 4.43
C GLN A 16 23.94 12.08 3.63
N HIS A 17 22.85 11.35 3.43
CA HIS A 17 22.90 9.99 2.88
C HIS A 17 22.15 9.80 1.57
N CYS A 18 21.12 10.62 1.29
CA CYS A 18 20.28 10.40 0.12
C CYS A 18 20.65 11.31 -1.06
N VAL A 19 21.25 12.49 -0.84
CA VAL A 19 21.68 13.36 -1.94
C VAL A 19 22.75 12.63 -2.77
N GLY A 20 22.49 12.45 -4.07
CA GLY A 20 23.37 11.69 -4.97
C GLY A 20 23.26 10.16 -4.85
N CYS A 21 22.45 9.62 -3.94
CA CYS A 21 22.26 8.18 -3.80
C CYS A 21 21.51 7.60 -5.02
N ALA A 22 22.07 6.54 -5.62
CA ALA A 22 21.47 5.84 -6.76
C ALA A 22 20.06 5.29 -6.47
N TYR A 23 19.78 4.96 -5.20
CA TYR A 23 18.47 4.44 -4.78
C TYR A 23 17.42 5.52 -4.52
N ARG A 24 17.80 6.80 -4.37
CA ARG A 24 16.86 7.89 -4.05
C ARG A 24 15.69 7.99 -5.03
N TYR A 25 15.97 7.77 -6.32
CA TYR A 25 14.98 7.80 -7.40
C TYR A 25 14.72 6.41 -7.99
N SER A 26 15.19 5.36 -7.32
CA SER A 26 14.99 3.97 -7.77
C SER A 26 13.53 3.57 -7.62
N ARG A 27 13.09 2.69 -8.52
CA ARG A 27 11.80 1.98 -8.37
C ARG A 27 11.87 0.87 -7.33
N ASP A 28 13.08 0.44 -6.97
CA ASP A 28 13.32 -0.50 -5.88
C ASP A 28 13.32 0.21 -4.53
N VAL A 29 12.11 0.59 -4.10
CA VAL A 29 11.88 1.22 -2.80
C VAL A 29 12.14 0.27 -1.62
N ALA A 30 12.21 -1.04 -1.88
CA ALA A 30 12.37 -2.04 -0.82
C ALA A 30 13.75 -1.93 -0.18
N HIS A 31 14.82 -1.74 -0.97
CA HIS A 31 16.18 -1.57 -0.47
C HIS A 31 16.28 -0.48 0.62
N CYS A 32 15.68 0.70 0.39
CA CYS A 32 15.68 1.78 1.37
C CYS A 32 14.92 1.44 2.66
N TRP A 33 13.97 0.50 2.63
CA TRP A 33 13.18 0.15 3.80
C TRP A 33 13.68 -1.09 4.54
N THR A 34 14.53 -1.92 3.93
CA THR A 34 14.95 -3.21 4.49
C THR A 34 16.46 -3.36 4.66
N GLU A 35 17.27 -2.64 3.89
CA GLU A 35 18.73 -2.86 3.82
C GLU A 35 19.54 -1.59 4.09
N CYS A 36 18.97 -0.41 3.85
CA CYS A 36 19.62 0.87 4.08
C CYS A 36 19.33 1.40 5.47
N GLU A 37 20.35 1.54 6.32
CA GLU A 37 20.19 2.06 7.70
C GLU A 37 19.55 3.46 7.74
N ALA A 38 20.04 4.40 6.94
CA ALA A 38 19.46 5.75 6.85
C ALA A 38 18.00 5.71 6.38
N GLY A 39 17.68 4.85 5.40
CA GLY A 39 16.33 4.70 4.87
C GLY A 39 15.37 4.05 5.87
N ILE A 40 15.82 3.03 6.61
CA ILE A 40 15.09 2.42 7.73
C ILE A 40 14.78 3.49 8.77
N LYS A 41 15.77 4.33 9.12
CA LYS A 41 15.57 5.37 10.12
C LYS A 41 14.58 6.44 9.69
N ILE A 42 14.66 6.88 8.42
CA ILE A 42 13.68 7.82 7.84
C ILE A 42 12.27 7.22 7.87
N ASN A 43 12.12 5.92 7.58
CA ASN A 43 10.84 5.22 7.58
C ASN A 43 10.21 5.18 8.99
N GLU A 44 11.02 4.88 10.03
CA GLU A 44 10.58 4.94 11.44
C GLU A 44 10.13 6.35 11.85
N LEU A 45 10.91 7.38 11.50
CA LEU A 45 10.55 8.77 11.77
C LEU A 45 9.26 9.17 11.04
N GLY A 46 9.04 8.65 9.83
CA GLY A 46 7.80 8.83 9.08
C GLY A 46 6.56 8.29 9.81
N VAL A 47 6.68 7.16 10.51
CA VAL A 47 5.59 6.61 11.34
C VAL A 47 5.24 7.53 12.51
N LEU A 48 6.25 8.12 13.17
CA LEU A 48 6.02 9.12 14.23
C LEU A 48 5.26 10.36 13.72
N LEU A 49 5.34 10.65 12.41
CA LEU A 49 4.61 11.72 11.75
C LEU A 49 3.20 11.32 11.26
N GLY A 50 2.76 10.08 11.50
CA GLY A 50 1.48 9.54 11.05
C GLY A 50 1.54 8.79 9.71
N GLY A 51 2.75 8.54 9.20
CA GLY A 51 2.98 7.64 8.08
C GLY A 51 2.80 6.17 8.45
N ARG A 52 3.02 5.29 7.47
CA ARG A 52 3.05 3.84 7.66
C ARG A 52 4.41 3.32 7.25
N ILE A 53 4.86 2.25 7.90
CA ILE A 53 6.08 1.54 7.50
C ILE A 53 5.93 1.11 6.04
N GLY A 54 6.89 1.48 5.20
CA GLY A 54 6.90 1.16 3.77
C GLY A 54 6.68 -0.33 3.47
N THR A 55 7.32 -1.23 4.23
CA THR A 55 7.18 -2.69 4.07
C THR A 55 5.80 -3.23 4.43
N GLU A 56 5.02 -2.50 5.25
CA GLU A 56 3.68 -2.89 5.66
C GLU A 56 2.58 -2.32 4.76
N GLN A 57 2.95 -1.54 3.74
CA GLN A 57 1.96 -1.04 2.78
C GLN A 57 1.30 -2.21 2.07
N LYS A 58 -0.02 -2.34 2.23
CA LYS A 58 -0.82 -3.34 1.52
C LYS A 58 -0.56 -3.20 0.02
N LYS A 59 0.12 -4.19 -0.56
CA LYS A 59 0.34 -4.26 -2.00
C LYS A 59 -1.04 -4.20 -2.68
N PRO A 60 -1.23 -3.31 -3.67
CA PRO A 60 -2.45 -3.31 -4.45
C PRO A 60 -2.65 -4.71 -5.06
N ARG A 61 -3.89 -5.18 -5.05
CA ARG A 61 -4.21 -6.44 -5.74
C ARG A 61 -3.91 -6.31 -7.22
N THR A 62 -3.25 -7.31 -7.75
CA THR A 62 -2.95 -7.44 -9.17
C THR A 62 -4.23 -7.60 -9.99
N THR A 63 -4.13 -7.33 -11.31
CA THR A 63 -5.23 -7.58 -12.25
C THR A 63 -5.71 -9.03 -12.19
N LYS A 64 -4.79 -10.00 -12.05
CA LYS A 64 -5.12 -11.43 -11.94
C LYS A 64 -5.93 -11.75 -10.69
N GLU A 65 -5.54 -11.18 -9.54
CA GLU A 65 -6.29 -11.36 -8.30
C GLU A 65 -7.68 -10.74 -8.38
N TRP A 66 -7.79 -9.54 -8.95
CA TRP A 66 -9.08 -8.91 -9.16
C TRP A 66 -9.97 -9.69 -10.12
N ASN A 67 -9.42 -10.25 -11.20
CA ASN A 67 -10.17 -11.12 -12.11
C ASN A 67 -10.77 -12.31 -11.36
N ARG A 68 -9.99 -12.95 -10.47
CA ARG A 68 -10.47 -14.05 -9.64
C ARG A 68 -11.57 -13.59 -8.67
N ILE A 69 -11.36 -12.47 -7.98
CA ILE A 69 -12.33 -11.92 -7.01
C ILE A 69 -13.65 -11.59 -7.70
N CYS A 70 -13.63 -10.88 -8.83
CA CYS A 70 -14.86 -10.46 -9.51
C CYS A 70 -15.63 -11.66 -10.10
N LYS A 71 -14.94 -12.67 -10.67
CA LYS A 71 -15.59 -13.91 -11.11
C LYS A 71 -16.26 -14.65 -9.95
N ASN A 72 -15.56 -14.77 -8.82
CA ASN A 72 -16.11 -15.39 -7.62
C ASN A 72 -17.28 -14.58 -7.05
N ALA A 73 -17.23 -13.25 -7.11
CA ALA A 73 -18.32 -12.39 -6.66
C ALA A 73 -19.62 -12.66 -7.44
N VAL A 74 -19.54 -12.86 -8.76
CA VAL A 74 -20.70 -13.25 -9.58
C VAL A 74 -21.26 -14.60 -9.13
N THR A 75 -20.40 -15.60 -8.91
CA THR A 75 -20.83 -16.93 -8.44
C THR A 75 -21.47 -16.88 -7.05
N LEU A 76 -20.86 -16.17 -6.10
CA LEU A 76 -21.38 -16.03 -4.73
C LEU A 76 -22.70 -15.24 -4.72
N SER A 77 -22.84 -14.23 -5.58
CA SER A 77 -24.10 -13.50 -5.73
C SER A 77 -25.22 -14.38 -6.28
N LYS A 78 -24.92 -15.28 -7.22
CA LYS A 78 -25.88 -16.31 -7.70
C LYS A 78 -26.28 -17.31 -6.62
N GLN A 79 -25.41 -17.53 -5.63
CA GLN A 79 -25.67 -18.36 -4.45
C GLN A 79 -26.40 -17.60 -3.33
N GLY A 80 -26.79 -16.35 -3.56
CA GLY A 80 -27.61 -15.56 -2.63
C GLY A 80 -26.83 -14.62 -1.71
N LEU A 81 -25.49 -14.56 -1.78
CA LEU A 81 -24.73 -13.62 -0.97
C LEU A 81 -24.89 -12.19 -1.51
N THR A 82 -25.03 -11.23 -0.60
CA THR A 82 -25.01 -9.81 -0.93
C THR A 82 -23.59 -9.34 -1.26
N TYR A 83 -23.48 -8.28 -2.07
CA TYR A 83 -22.19 -7.67 -2.38
C TYR A 83 -21.48 -7.09 -1.15
N VAL A 84 -22.22 -6.78 -0.08
CA VAL A 84 -21.66 -6.36 1.21
C VAL A 84 -20.93 -7.52 1.88
N GLU A 85 -21.55 -8.70 1.94
CA GLU A 85 -20.93 -9.91 2.51
C GLU A 85 -19.72 -10.36 1.68
N ILE A 86 -19.84 -10.32 0.36
CA ILE A 86 -18.74 -10.67 -0.56
C ILE A 86 -17.56 -9.70 -0.38
N ALA A 87 -17.82 -8.39 -0.29
CA ALA A 87 -16.79 -7.39 -0.07
C ALA A 87 -16.06 -7.63 1.27
N LYS A 88 -16.80 -7.94 2.34
CA LYS A 88 -16.24 -8.31 3.65
C LYS A 88 -15.34 -9.55 3.55
N LYS A 89 -15.77 -10.59 2.83
CA LYS A 89 -14.99 -11.83 2.60
C LYS A 89 -13.64 -11.56 1.94
N TYR A 90 -13.56 -10.57 1.05
CA TYR A 90 -12.32 -10.18 0.39
C TYR A 90 -11.62 -8.99 1.06
N SER A 91 -12.06 -8.54 2.24
CA SER A 91 -11.50 -7.37 2.93
C SER A 91 -11.39 -6.14 2.00
N VAL A 92 -12.44 -5.89 1.22
CA VAL A 92 -12.60 -4.71 0.35
C VAL A 92 -13.85 -3.95 0.73
N THR A 93 -13.94 -2.69 0.31
CA THR A 93 -15.20 -1.96 0.39
C THR A 93 -16.12 -2.37 -0.74
N THR A 94 -17.44 -2.32 -0.51
CA THR A 94 -18.45 -2.63 -1.53
C THR A 94 -18.31 -1.73 -2.75
N GLY A 95 -18.02 -0.43 -2.55
CA GLY A 95 -17.77 0.51 -3.64
C GLY A 95 -16.56 0.12 -4.49
N ASN A 96 -15.46 -0.31 -3.86
CA ASN A 96 -14.28 -0.76 -4.58
C ASN A 96 -14.56 -2.06 -5.37
N LEU A 97 -15.33 -2.99 -4.81
CA LEU A 97 -15.77 -4.20 -5.50
C LEU A 97 -16.59 -3.86 -6.76
N HIS A 98 -17.59 -2.97 -6.64
CA HIS A 98 -18.39 -2.56 -7.80
C HIS A 98 -17.57 -1.89 -8.90
N ILE A 99 -16.65 -0.98 -8.56
CA ILE A 99 -15.75 -0.36 -9.54
C ILE A 99 -14.93 -1.43 -10.29
N GLN A 100 -14.42 -2.43 -9.56
CA GLN A 100 -13.60 -3.49 -10.16
C GLN A 100 -14.43 -4.46 -11.02
N MET A 101 -15.70 -4.69 -10.69
CA MET A 101 -16.62 -5.47 -11.50
C MET A 101 -17.00 -4.75 -12.80
N LYS A 102 -17.29 -3.45 -12.73
CA LYS A 102 -17.62 -2.62 -13.90
C LYS A 102 -16.48 -2.58 -14.91
N LYS A 103 -15.23 -2.46 -14.43
CA LYS A 103 -14.02 -2.55 -15.27
C LYS A 103 -13.87 -3.87 -16.05
N ARG A 104 -14.63 -4.89 -15.68
CA ARG A 104 -14.60 -6.23 -16.27
C ARG A 104 -15.92 -6.61 -16.94
N GLU A 105 -16.85 -5.66 -17.06
CA GLU A 105 -18.15 -5.85 -17.71
C GLU A 105 -18.99 -6.96 -17.05
N LEU A 106 -18.80 -7.18 -15.75
CA LEU A 106 -19.53 -8.18 -14.98
C LEU A 106 -20.77 -7.64 -14.29
N LYS A 107 -20.86 -6.31 -14.13
CA LYS A 107 -21.97 -5.57 -13.52
C LYS A 107 -21.83 -4.07 -13.78
#